data_AF-Q5NQS8-F1
#
_entry.id   AF-Q5NQS8-F1
#
_cell.length_a   1.000
_cell.length_b   1.000
_cell.length_c   1.000
_cell.angle_alpha   90.00
_cell.angle_beta   90.00
_cell.angle_gamma   90.00
#
_symmetry.space_group_name_H-M   'P 1'
#
loop_
_entity.id
_entity.type
_entity.pdbx_description
1 polymer ?
#
loop_
_entity_poly.entity_id
_entity_poly.type
_entity_poly.pdbx_seq_one_letter_code
_entity_poly.pdbx_strand_id
1 'polypeptide(L)'
;MSPSTEYGAPYHGLVKRSVMIAGHSTSISLEPLFWQALEQAASKRALPLNALIARIDAERVKAADMPNLASALRLWLLFTLSNGRNIFKLNGNGARPK
;
A
#
# COMPACT_ATOMS: atom_id res chain seq x y z
N MET A 1 -10.90 -23.11 -19.50
CA MET A 1 -11.29 -21.76 -19.07
C MET A 1 -10.19 -21.18 -18.20
N SER A 2 -9.40 -20.24 -18.71
CA SER A 2 -8.36 -19.55 -17.92
C SER A 2 -8.92 -18.20 -17.43
N PRO A 3 -8.87 -17.89 -16.12
CA PRO A 3 -9.42 -16.64 -15.57
C PRO A 3 -8.42 -15.48 -15.67
N SER A 4 -7.86 -15.23 -16.86
CA SER A 4 -6.73 -14.29 -17.04
C SER A 4 -7.08 -12.96 -17.72
N THR A 5 -8.35 -12.61 -17.96
CA THR A 5 -8.69 -11.42 -18.78
C THR A 5 -9.83 -10.53 -18.26
N GLU A 6 -10.23 -10.60 -16.99
CA GLU A 6 -11.26 -9.65 -16.47
C GLU A 6 -10.70 -8.41 -15.73
N TYR A 7 -9.39 -8.32 -15.52
CA TYR A 7 -8.72 -7.09 -15.02
C TYR A 7 -8.09 -6.27 -16.17
N GLY A 8 -8.84 -6.09 -17.27
CA GLY A 8 -8.34 -5.57 -18.56
C GLY A 8 -8.06 -4.06 -18.66
N ALA A 9 -8.04 -3.29 -17.57
CA ALA A 9 -7.69 -1.88 -17.62
C ALA A 9 -6.88 -1.48 -16.37
N PRO A 10 -5.78 -0.72 -16.51
CA PRO A 10 -5.03 -0.24 -15.34
C PRO A 10 -5.83 0.73 -14.47
N TYR A 11 -6.94 1.26 -15.00
CA TYR A 11 -7.78 2.26 -14.35
C TYR A 11 -9.12 1.62 -13.96
N HIS A 12 -9.18 1.13 -12.73
CA HIS A 12 -10.41 0.63 -12.10
C HIS A 12 -10.71 1.42 -10.84
N GLY A 13 -12.00 1.63 -10.56
CA GLY A 13 -12.47 2.34 -9.37
C GLY A 13 -12.13 1.63 -8.06
N LEU A 14 -12.38 2.32 -6.94
CA LEU A 14 -12.11 1.79 -5.60
C LEU A 14 -12.96 0.53 -5.30
N VAL A 15 -12.32 -0.47 -4.71
CA VAL A 15 -12.96 -1.66 -4.14
C VAL A 15 -12.78 -1.63 -2.63
N LYS A 16 -13.92 -1.68 -1.92
CA LYS A 16 -13.95 -1.77 -0.46
C LYS A 16 -13.74 -3.22 -0.01
N ARG A 17 -12.84 -3.44 0.94
CA ARG A 17 -12.66 -4.72 1.63
C ARG A 17 -12.60 -4.49 3.15
N SER A 18 -13.07 -5.47 3.90
CA SER A 18 -12.94 -5.49 5.35
C SER A 18 -11.72 -6.35 5.73
N VAL A 19 -10.85 -5.81 6.57
CA VAL A 19 -9.64 -6.51 7.05
C VAL A 19 -9.59 -6.48 8.57
N MET A 20 -8.95 -7.48 9.18
CA MET A 20 -8.81 -7.55 10.63
C MET A 20 -7.45 -6.98 11.04
N ILE A 21 -7.45 -5.93 11.87
CA ILE A 21 -6.25 -5.26 12.37
C ILE A 21 -6.37 -5.17 13.89
N ALA A 22 -5.41 -5.74 14.63
CA ALA A 22 -5.39 -5.73 16.09
C ALA A 22 -6.75 -6.13 16.74
N GLY A 23 -7.42 -7.15 16.18
CA GLY A 23 -8.73 -7.63 16.65
C GLY A 23 -9.94 -6.77 16.23
N HIS A 24 -9.73 -5.70 15.47
CA HIS A 24 -10.79 -4.80 15.00
C HIS A 24 -10.99 -4.88 13.49
N SER A 25 -12.25 -4.97 13.07
CA SER A 25 -12.61 -4.94 11.65
C SER A 25 -12.48 -3.53 11.09
N THR A 26 -11.60 -3.35 10.11
CA THR A 26 -11.34 -2.08 9.44
C THR A 26 -11.72 -2.18 7.98
N SER A 27 -12.59 -1.27 7.52
CA SER A 27 -12.95 -1.14 6.11
C SER A 27 -11.97 -0.24 5.38
N ILE A 28 -11.42 -0.74 4.27
CA ILE A 28 -10.46 0.00 3.43
C ILE A 28 -10.95 -0.04 1.99
N SER A 29 -10.87 1.10 1.30
CA SER A 29 -11.16 1.21 -0.13
C SER A 29 -9.87 1.47 -0.92
N LEU A 30 -9.51 0.56 -1.82
CA LEU A 30 -8.33 0.67 -2.69
C LEU A 30 -8.68 0.22 -4.12
N GLU A 31 -7.93 0.73 -5.09
CA GLU A 31 -7.99 0.27 -6.47
C GLU A 31 -7.56 -1.21 -6.54
N PRO A 32 -8.16 -2.03 -7.43
CA PRO A 32 -7.83 -3.45 -7.55
C PRO A 32 -6.34 -3.75 -7.68
N LEU A 33 -5.61 -2.89 -8.41
CA LEU A 33 -4.17 -3.03 -8.60
C LEU A 33 -3.39 -2.97 -7.27
N PHE A 34 -3.78 -2.09 -6.34
CA PHE A 34 -3.15 -2.04 -5.02
C PHE A 34 -3.50 -3.25 -4.17
N TRP A 35 -4.74 -3.77 -4.25
CA TRP A 35 -5.10 -5.01 -3.57
C TRP A 35 -4.25 -6.19 -4.03
N GLN A 36 -4.11 -6.37 -5.35
CA GLN A 36 -3.26 -7.41 -5.93
C GLN A 36 -1.79 -7.23 -5.54
N ALA A 37 -1.29 -6.00 -5.57
CA ALA A 37 0.08 -5.72 -5.16
C ALA A 37 0.33 -6.00 -3.67
N LEU A 38 -0.64 -5.73 -2.78
CA LEU A 38 -0.57 -6.10 -1.36
C LEU A 38 -0.55 -7.63 -1.18
N GLU A 39 -1.42 -8.35 -1.89
CA GLU A 39 -1.46 -9.83 -1.87
C GLU A 39 -0.13 -10.44 -2.32
N GLN A 40 0.43 -9.93 -3.41
CA GLN A 40 1.76 -10.35 -3.89
C GLN A 40 2.87 -10.01 -2.89
N ALA A 41 2.83 -8.81 -2.29
CA ALA A 41 3.82 -8.38 -1.31
C ALA A 41 3.76 -9.21 -0.02
N ALA A 42 2.56 -9.63 0.40
CA ALA A 42 2.33 -10.50 1.54
C ALA A 42 2.84 -11.92 1.26
N SER A 43 2.50 -12.47 0.09
CA SER A 43 2.96 -13.79 -0.36
C SER A 43 4.49 -13.88 -0.44
N LYS A 44 5.15 -12.89 -1.06
CA LYS A 44 6.63 -12.80 -1.13
C LYS A 44 7.31 -12.75 0.25
N ARG A 45 6.59 -12.31 1.29
CA ARG A 45 7.07 -12.22 2.68
C ARG A 45 6.64 -13.39 3.56
N ALA A 46 5.92 -14.37 3.00
CA ALA A 46 5.29 -15.45 3.76
C ALA A 46 4.41 -14.94 4.91
N LEU A 47 3.67 -13.84 4.70
CA LEU A 47 2.75 -13.25 5.67
C LEU A 47 1.30 -13.35 5.18
N PRO A 48 0.33 -13.57 6.08
CA PRO A 48 -1.08 -13.28 5.77
C PRO A 48 -1.27 -11.81 5.39
N LEU A 49 -2.18 -11.52 4.46
CA LEU A 49 -2.47 -10.14 4.02
C LEU A 49 -2.81 -9.21 5.20
N ASN A 50 -3.66 -9.68 6.11
CA ASN A 50 -4.04 -8.92 7.31
C ASN A 50 -2.83 -8.60 8.20
N ALA A 51 -1.87 -9.53 8.31
CA ALA A 51 -0.65 -9.31 9.09
C ALA A 51 0.26 -8.25 8.44
N LEU A 52 0.38 -8.26 7.11
CA LEU A 52 1.10 -7.22 6.39
C LEU A 52 0.44 -5.84 6.58
N ILE A 53 -0.88 -5.77 6.44
CA ILE A 53 -1.62 -4.52 6.62
C ILE A 53 -1.47 -4.01 8.06
N ALA A 54 -1.61 -4.89 9.07
CA ALA A 54 -1.43 -4.51 10.48
C ALA A 54 0.00 -4.02 10.78
N ARG A 55 1.01 -4.61 10.14
CA ARG A 55 2.39 -4.12 10.25
C ARG A 55 2.53 -2.72 9.67
N ILE A 56 2.00 -2.47 8.47
CA ILE A 56 2.06 -1.14 7.83
C ILE A 56 1.28 -0.12 8.68
N ASP A 57 0.15 -0.53 9.27
CA ASP A 57 -0.62 0.28 10.20
C ASP A 57 0.19 0.68 11.45
N ALA A 58 0.93 -0.26 12.04
CA ALA A 58 1.82 0.00 13.17
C ALA A 58 3.06 0.85 12.80
N GLU A 59 3.52 0.80 11.54
CA GLU A 59 4.60 1.64 11.04
C GLU A 59 4.13 3.09 10.81
N ARG A 60 2.95 3.28 10.18
CA ARG A 60 2.44 4.63 9.85
C ARG A 60 2.12 5.48 11.07
N VAL A 61 1.69 4.88 12.18
CA VAL A 61 1.35 5.62 13.42
C VAL A 61 2.56 6.30 14.08
N LYS A 62 3.78 5.92 13.67
CA LYS A 62 5.03 6.53 14.16
C LYS A 62 5.48 7.72 13.31
N ALA A 63 4.82 8.00 12.19
CA ALA A 63 5.17 9.12 11.33
C ALA A 63 4.74 10.46 11.96
N ALA A 64 5.57 11.50 11.79
CA ALA A 64 5.29 12.84 12.32
C ALA A 64 4.00 13.45 11.72
N ASP A 65 3.77 13.19 10.43
CA ASP A 65 2.50 13.44 9.75
C ASP A 65 1.90 12.09 9.34
N MET A 66 0.89 11.65 10.09
CA MET A 66 0.34 10.30 9.98
C MET A 66 -0.72 10.25 8.85
N PRO A 67 -0.45 9.58 7.72
CA PRO A 67 -1.47 9.38 6.71
C PRO A 67 -2.56 8.42 7.21
N ASN A 68 -3.75 8.54 6.61
CA ASN A 68 -4.77 7.49 6.74
C ASN A 68 -4.24 6.16 6.18
N LEU A 69 -4.85 5.04 6.60
CA LEU A 69 -4.36 3.70 6.25
C LEU A 69 -4.35 3.44 4.74
N ALA A 70 -5.38 3.88 4.00
CA ALA A 70 -5.43 3.68 2.55
C ALA A 70 -4.28 4.40 1.83
N SER A 71 -3.97 5.64 2.22
CA SER A 71 -2.82 6.39 1.70
C SER A 71 -1.49 5.74 2.11
N ALA A 72 -1.37 5.29 3.35
CA ALA A 72 -0.18 4.60 3.84
C ALA A 72 0.13 3.33 3.03
N LEU A 73 -0.89 2.52 2.72
CA LEU A 73 -0.74 1.29 1.93
C LEU A 73 -0.24 1.60 0.50
N ARG A 74 -0.80 2.62 -0.16
CA ARG A 74 -0.35 3.05 -1.49
C ARG A 74 1.10 3.52 -1.48
N LEU A 75 1.46 4.37 -0.51
CA LEU A 75 2.82 4.90 -0.37
C LEU A 75 3.83 3.80 -0.06
N TRP A 76 3.49 2.88 0.86
CA TRP A 76 4.35 1.76 1.22
C TRP A 76 4.62 0.84 0.04
N LEU A 77 3.59 0.53 -0.76
CA LEU A 77 3.75 -0.26 -1.98
C LEU A 77 4.62 0.43 -3.01
N LEU A 78 4.37 1.73 -3.27
CA LEU A 78 5.16 2.50 -4.22
C LEU A 78 6.65 2.53 -3.83
N PHE A 79 6.94 2.80 -2.56
CA PHE A 79 8.30 2.79 -2.02
C PHE A 79 8.95 1.41 -2.08
N THR A 80 8.20 0.36 -1.76
CA THR A 80 8.71 -1.02 -1.78
C THR A 80 9.03 -1.48 -3.20
N LEU A 81 8.13 -1.22 -4.16
CA LEU A 81 8.30 -1.60 -5.56
C LEU A 81 9.34 -0.76 -6.30
N SER A 82 9.59 0.48 -5.83
CA SER A 82 10.69 1.30 -6.34
C SER A 82 12.07 0.87 -5.83
N ASN A 83 12.16 -0.24 -5.07
CA ASN A 83 13.34 -0.71 -4.34
C ASN A 83 13.88 0.33 -3.34
N GLY A 84 12.97 1.01 -2.62
CA GLY A 84 13.33 2.02 -1.64
C GLY A 84 13.86 3.33 -2.23
N ARG A 85 13.72 3.52 -3.55
CA ARG A 85 14.06 4.80 -4.19
C ARG A 85 13.03 5.84 -3.78
N ASN A 86 13.47 6.77 -2.94
CA ASN A 86 12.69 7.95 -2.62
C ASN A 86 12.78 8.93 -3.80
N ILE A 87 11.75 8.94 -4.64
CA ILE A 87 11.67 9.82 -5.82
C ILE A 87 11.75 11.31 -5.46
N PHE A 88 11.41 11.69 -4.22
CA PHE A 88 11.54 13.07 -3.75
C PHE A 88 12.99 13.41 -3.38
N LYS A 89 13.82 12.43 -2.99
CA LYS A 89 15.26 12.63 -2.77
C LYS A 89 16.08 12.66 -4.07
N LEU A 90 15.56 12.13 -5.17
CA LEU A 90 16.25 12.13 -6.47
C LEU A 90 16.25 13.52 -7.14
N ASN A 91 15.38 14.45 -6.70
CA ASN A 91 15.36 15.83 -7.17
C ASN A 91 16.33 16.70 -6.35
N GLY A 92 17.61 16.30 -6.33
CA GLY A 92 18.70 16.90 -5.54
C GLY A 92 19.09 18.34 -5.90
N ASN A 93 18.14 19.26 -6.03
CA ASN A 93 18.33 20.70 -5.87
C ASN A 93 17.52 21.18 -4.66
N GLY A 94 17.86 20.62 -3.49
CA GLY A 94 17.34 21.03 -2.19
C GLY A 94 17.94 22.35 -1.72
N ALA A 95 17.72 23.43 -2.47
CA ALA A 95 17.89 24.78 -1.94
C ALA A 95 16.82 24.99 -0.87
N ARG A 96 17.22 24.94 0.40
CA ARG A 96 16.42 25.42 1.53
C ARG A 96 16.34 26.95 1.42
N PRO A 97 15.15 27.59 1.33
CA PRO A 97 15.08 29.02 1.56
C PRO A 97 15.50 29.33 3.01
N LYS A 98 16.22 30.45 3.18
CA LYS A 98 16.76 30.96 4.45
C LYS A 98 15.67 31.17 5.50
#